data_AF-A0A969QS69-F1
#
_entry.id   AF-A0A969QS69-F1
#
_cell.length_a   1.000
_cell.length_b   1.000
_cell.length_c   1.000
_cell.angle_alpha   90.00
_cell.angle_beta   90.00
_cell.angle_gamma   90.00
#
_symmetry.space_group_name_H-M   'P 1'
#
loop_
_entity.id
_entity.type
_entity.pdbx_description
1 polymer ?
#
loop_
_entity_poly.entity_id
_entity_poly.type
_entity_poly.pdbx_seq_one_letter_code
_entity_poly.pdbx_strand_id
1 'polypeptide(L)' 'MTLEKRLPLHGKQANLAQQRYQAGVADILTLLDAQRTLLGLENDLFNVRAARTISYIQLYNALGGGWS' A
#
# COMPACT_ATOMS: atom_id res chain seq x y z
N MET A 1 -5.74 12.38 -3.80
CA MET A 1 -5.43 11.66 -2.54
C MET A 1 -4.18 10.81 -2.78
N THR A 2 -3.10 11.00 -2.02
CA THR A 2 -1.85 10.23 -2.15
C THR A 2 -2.01 8.81 -1.60
N LEU A 3 -1.25 7.82 -2.11
CA LEU A 3 -1.31 6.41 -1.69
C LEU A 3 -1.14 6.24 -0.16
N GLU A 4 -0.27 7.03 0.45
CA GLU A 4 -0.08 7.05 1.92
C GLU A 4 -1.35 7.42 2.70
N LYS A 5 -2.18 8.30 2.15
CA LYS A 5 -3.45 8.69 2.80
C LYS A 5 -4.56 7.65 2.62
N ARG A 6 -4.42 6.71 1.66
CA ARG A 6 -5.44 5.69 1.38
C ARG A 6 -5.30 4.46 2.28
N LEU A 7 -4.07 4.08 2.62
CA LEU A 7 -3.78 2.94 3.49
C LEU A 7 -4.56 2.94 4.83
N PRO A 8 -4.61 4.04 5.61
CA PRO A 8 -5.35 4.04 6.88
C PRO A 8 -6.87 3.95 6.70
N LEU A 9 -7.42 4.40 5.58
CA LEU A 9 -8.85 4.28 5.29
C LEU A 9 -9.23 2.82 5.04
N HIS A 10 -8.48 2.13 4.19
CA HIS A 10 -8.74 0.73 3.87
C HIS A 10 -8.41 -0.21 5.04
N GLY A 11 -7.43 0.13 5.89
CA GLY A 11 -7.18 -0.58 7.14
C GLY A 11 -8.37 -0.51 8.11
N LYS A 12 -9.03 0.66 8.23
CA LYS A 12 -10.27 0.79 9.01
C LYS A 12 -11.43 -0.03 8.43
N GLN A 13 -11.54 -0.09 7.10
CA GLN A 13 -12.56 -0.92 6.43
C GLN A 13 -12.35 -2.41 6.66
N ALA A 14 -11.10 -2.89 6.56
CA ALA A 14 -10.76 -4.28 6.86
C ALA A 14 -11.06 -4.66 8.32
N ASN A 15 -10.74 -3.78 9.27
CA ASN A 15 -11.07 -3.99 10.68
C ASN A 15 -12.58 -4.05 10.93
N LEU A 16 -13.36 -3.18 10.28
CA LEU A 16 -14.82 -3.22 10.38
C LEU A 16 -15.40 -4.51 9.76
N ALA A 17 -14.88 -4.93 8.62
CA ALA A 17 -15.28 -6.19 7.98
C ALA A 17 -14.96 -7.40 8.88
N GLN A 18 -13.81 -7.39 9.55
CA GLN A 18 -13.41 -8.43 10.49
C GLN A 18 -14.35 -8.50 11.69
N GLN A 19 -14.70 -7.34 12.28
CA GLN A 19 -15.65 -7.28 13.39
C GLN A 19 -17.02 -7.81 12.99
N ARG A 20 -17.51 -7.47 11.80
CA ARG A 20 -18.80 -7.96 11.30
C ARG A 20 -18.78 -9.46 11.00
N TYR A 21 -17.67 -9.98 10.49
CA TYR A 21 -17.48 -11.42 10.28
C TYR A 21 -17.47 -12.18 11.62
N GLN A 22 -16.73 -11.68 12.61
CA GLN A 22 -16.71 -12.26 13.96
C GLN A 22 -18.07 -12.22 14.66
N ALA A 23 -18.85 -11.18 14.39
CA ALA A 23 -20.24 -11.07 14.87
C ALA A 23 -21.23 -11.97 14.09
N GLY A 24 -20.78 -12.67 13.04
CA GLY A 24 -21.63 -13.51 12.18
C GLY A 24 -22.56 -12.73 11.25
N VAL A 25 -22.34 -11.42 11.11
CA VAL A 25 -23.21 -10.51 10.34
C VAL A 25 -22.69 -10.26 8.92
N ALA A 26 -21.39 -10.48 8.68
CA ALA A 26 -20.78 -10.35 7.35
C ALA A 26 -20.16 -11.66 6.89
N ASP A 27 -20.22 -11.87 5.56
CA ASP A 27 -19.64 -13.03 4.90
C ASP A 27 -18.10 -12.97 4.85
N ILE A 28 -17.45 -14.14 4.88
CA ILE A 28 -15.99 -14.27 4.80
C ILE A 28 -15.43 -13.70 3.50
N LEU A 29 -16.21 -13.72 2.41
CA LEU A 29 -15.80 -13.11 1.14
C LEU A 29 -15.64 -11.59 1.26
N THR A 30 -16.47 -10.92 2.08
CA THR A 30 -16.37 -9.47 2.31
C THR A 30 -15.10 -9.14 3.11
N LEU A 31 -14.73 -9.96 4.09
CA LEU A 31 -13.48 -9.83 4.83
C LEU A 31 -12.27 -10.02 3.90
N LEU A 32 -12.29 -11.07 3.07
CA LEU A 32 -11.20 -11.38 2.17
C LEU A 32 -11.00 -10.29 1.10
N ASP A 33 -12.08 -9.73 0.57
CA ASP A 33 -12.01 -8.62 -0.39
C ASP A 33 -11.40 -7.35 0.21
N ALA A 34 -11.79 -7.02 1.44
CA ALA A 34 -11.22 -5.89 2.18
C ALA A 34 -9.72 -6.09 2.46
N GLN A 35 -9.31 -7.32 2.84
CA GLN A 35 -7.90 -7.67 3.05
C GLN A 35 -7.09 -7.63 1.75
N ARG A 36 -7.63 -8.16 0.64
CA ARG A 36 -6.98 -8.12 -0.68
C ARG A 36 -6.76 -6.68 -1.16
N THR A 37 -7.76 -5.83 -0.96
CA THR A 37 -7.67 -4.40 -1.30
C THR A 37 -6.58 -3.71 -0.49
N LEU A 38 -6.50 -3.99 0.82
CA LEU A 38 -5.45 -3.44 1.68
C LEU A 38 -4.05 -3.88 1.22
N LEU A 39 -3.86 -5.18 0.97
CA LEU A 39 -2.59 -5.73 0.50
C LEU A 39 -2.15 -5.13 -0.84
N GLY A 40 -3.07 -4.93 -1.78
CA GLY A 40 -2.78 -4.27 -3.05
C GLY A 40 -2.22 -2.86 -2.85
N LEU A 41 -2.80 -2.08 -1.94
CA LEU A 41 -2.35 -0.72 -1.65
C LEU A 41 -1.00 -0.67 -0.93
N GLU A 42 -0.71 -1.65 -0.07
CA GLU A 42 0.61 -1.79 0.56
C GLU A 42 1.70 -2.08 -0.47
N ASN A 43 1.42 -2.97 -1.42
CA ASN A 43 2.32 -3.28 -2.53
C ASN A 43 2.54 -2.07 -3.44
N ASP A 44 1.49 -1.31 -3.77
CA ASP A 44 1.61 -0.07 -4.56
C ASP A 44 2.50 0.95 -3.85
N LEU A 45 2.32 1.13 -2.53
CA LEU A 45 3.16 2.02 -1.74
C LEU A 45 4.62 1.58 -1.75
N PHE A 46 4.87 0.27 -1.62
CA PHE A 46 6.22 -0.28 -1.70
C PHE A 46 6.86 -0.01 -3.08
N ASN A 47 6.13 -0.28 -4.17
CA ASN A 47 6.60 -0.03 -5.53
C ASN A 47 6.91 1.44 -5.79
N VAL A 48 6.08 2.35 -5.31
CA VAL A 48 6.32 3.79 -5.42
C VAL A 48 7.57 4.20 -4.65
N ARG A 49 7.79 3.65 -3.45
CA ARG A 49 9.01 3.91 -2.68
C ARG A 49 10.25 3.36 -3.39
N ALA A 50 10.18 2.15 -3.94
CA ALA A 50 11.26 1.57 -4.72
C ALA A 50 11.58 2.40 -5.97
N ALA A 51 10.56 2.80 -6.74
CA ALA A 51 10.71 3.65 -7.91
C ALA A 51 11.33 5.02 -7.56
N ARG A 52 10.97 5.60 -6.41
CA ARG A 52 11.58 6.84 -5.91
C ARG A 52 13.06 6.65 -5.61
N THR A 53 13.46 5.57 -4.94
CA THR A 53 14.87 5.26 -4.67
C THR A 53 15.66 5.06 -5.97
N ILE A 54 15.11 4.32 -6.92
CA ILE A 54 15.73 4.14 -8.24
C ILE A 54 15.90 5.49 -8.95
N SER A 55 14.89 6.36 -8.88
CA SER A 55 14.95 7.70 -9.46
C SER A 55 16.06 8.55 -8.84
N TYR A 56 16.30 8.44 -7.53
CA TYR A 56 17.43 9.10 -6.87
C TYR A 56 18.79 8.56 -7.35
N ILE A 57 18.93 7.25 -7.51
CA ILE A 57 20.15 6.64 -8.03
C ILE A 57 20.40 7.10 -9.48
N GLN A 58 19.36 7.11 -10.31
CA GLN A 58 19.45 7.58 -11.69
C GLN A 58 19.84 9.06 -11.76
N LEU A 59 19.25 9.90 -10.90
CA LEU A 59 19.62 11.31 -10.78
C LEU A 59 21.08 11.47 -10.36
N TYR A 60 21.53 10.72 -9.35
CA TYR A 60 22.94 10.74 -8.92
C TYR A 60 23.90 10.36 -10.05
N ASN A 61 23.58 9.30 -10.80
CA ASN A 61 24.38 8.89 -11.94
C ASN A 61 24.37 9.94 -13.07
N ALA A 62 23.20 10.51 -13.39
CA ALA A 62 23.04 11.51 -14.44
C ALA A 62 23.78 12.82 -14.14
N LEU A 63 23.94 13.17 -12.86
CA LEU A 63 24.71 14.33 -12.42
C LEU A 63 26.23 14.10 -12.45
N GLY A 64 26.69 12.99 -13.04
CA GLY A 64 28.11 12.67 -13.18
C GLY A 64 28.64 11.79 -12.06
N GLY A 65 27.85 10.78 -11.66
CA GLY A 65 28.11 9.89 -10.54
C GLY A 65 29.59 9.54 -10.36
N GLY A 66 30.19 10.11 -9.32
CA GLY A 66 31.57 9.82 -8.91
C GLY A 66 32.64 9.96 -9.99
N TRP A 67 32.86 11.17 -10.53
CA TRP A 67 34.10 11.52 -11.21
C TRP A 67 34.96 12.45 -10.33
N SER A 68 35.58 11.83 -9.32
CA SER A 68 36.99 12.01 -8.91
C SER A 68 37.48 10.69 -8.33
#